data_AF-A0A177KZT0-F1
#
_entry.id   AF-A0A177KZT0-F1
#
_cell.length_a   1.000
_cell.length_b   1.000
_cell.length_c   1.000
_cell.angle_alpha   90.00
_cell.angle_beta   90.00
_cell.angle_gamma   90.00
#
_symmetry.space_group_name_H-M   'P 1'
#
loop_
_entity.id
_entity.type
_entity.pdbx_description
1 polymer ?
#
loop_
_entity_poly.entity_id
_entity_poly.type
_entity_poly.pdbx_seq_one_letter_code
_entity_poly.pdbx_strand_id
1 'polypeptide(L)'
;MKNKFYLILVFSVFCAILSGCSGKGEFIQMTPEDTNDFMLNEETGFFYVESFLEVDQELDDYNKEVIQTVAEDENIDIYLFKTAEISDSDPDLEDYGIETRTRTLAYYQEGKLIGEVDFRDLKNFSRHELNQEVQYFIKAMKKNIGKSLE
;
A
#
# COMPACT_ATOMS: atom_id res chain seq x y z
N MET A 1 -32.48 50.47 3.19
CA MET A 1 -31.90 49.58 2.17
C MET A 1 -31.23 48.42 2.87
N LYS A 2 -31.78 47.20 2.75
CA LYS A 2 -31.25 45.99 3.42
C LYS A 2 -30.42 45.21 2.41
N ASN A 3 -29.10 45.35 2.47
CA ASN A 3 -28.19 44.51 1.68
C ASN A 3 -28.17 43.13 2.32
N LYS A 4 -28.72 42.13 1.63
CA LYS A 4 -28.59 40.72 1.98
C LYS A 4 -27.21 40.27 1.47
N PHE A 5 -26.26 40.18 2.38
CA PHE A 5 -24.97 39.53 2.12
C PHE A 5 -25.23 38.03 2.07
N TYR A 6 -25.03 37.41 0.89
CA TYR A 6 -25.03 35.96 0.75
C TYR A 6 -23.72 35.43 1.34
N LEU A 7 -23.82 34.76 2.49
CA LEU A 7 -22.72 33.99 3.07
C LEU A 7 -22.55 32.73 2.22
N ILE A 8 -21.58 32.73 1.31
CA ILE A 8 -21.17 31.53 0.58
C ILE A 8 -20.40 30.66 1.58
N LEU A 9 -21.09 29.66 2.14
CA LEU A 9 -20.47 28.55 2.86
C LEU A 9 -19.70 27.72 1.84
N VAL A 10 -18.41 28.03 1.68
CA VAL A 10 -17.48 27.13 0.99
C VAL A 10 -17.36 25.91 1.90
N PHE A 11 -18.00 24.82 1.47
CA PHE A 11 -17.85 23.50 2.09
C PHE A 11 -16.44 23.02 1.78
N SER A 12 -15.45 23.49 2.55
CA SER A 12 -14.13 22.88 2.57
C SER A 12 -14.32 21.50 3.20
N VAL A 13 -14.54 20.49 2.35
CA VAL A 13 -14.41 19.09 2.74
C VAL A 13 -12.91 18.85 2.95
N PHE A 14 -12.42 19.33 4.09
CA PHE A 14 -11.18 18.88 4.67
C PHE A 14 -11.53 17.58 5.39
N CYS A 15 -11.74 16.50 4.62
CA CYS A 15 -11.80 15.16 5.18
C CYS A 15 -10.38 14.71 5.50
N ALA A 16 -9.79 15.34 6.52
CA ALA A 16 -8.76 14.68 7.31
C ALA A 16 -9.46 13.58 8.12
N ILE A 17 -9.76 12.45 7.49
CA ILE A 17 -10.19 11.22 8.18
C ILE A 17 -8.91 10.52 8.69
N LEU A 18 -8.20 11.20 9.60
CA LEU A 18 -7.20 10.58 10.45
C LEU A 18 -7.94 10.02 11.68
N SER A 19 -8.55 8.85 11.54
CA SER A 19 -8.99 8.03 12.68
C SER A 19 -9.33 6.61 12.23
N GLY A 20 -8.32 5.74 12.22
CA GLY A 20 -8.48 4.30 12.46
C GLY A 20 -9.54 3.58 11.64
N CYS A 21 -9.42 3.60 10.31
CA CYS A 21 -9.96 2.49 9.53
C CYS A 21 -9.18 1.23 9.95
N SER A 22 -9.74 0.44 10.87
CA SER A 22 -9.31 -0.95 11.00
C SER A 22 -9.62 -1.60 9.66
N GLY A 23 -8.58 -1.94 8.91
CA GLY A 23 -8.75 -2.66 7.65
C GLY A 23 -9.41 -4.01 7.92
N LYS A 24 -9.98 -4.59 6.87
CA LYS A 24 -10.61 -5.91 6.93
C LYS A 24 -9.63 -7.04 6.64
N GLY A 25 -8.36 -6.73 6.36
CA GLY A 25 -7.41 -7.72 5.85
C GLY A 25 -7.48 -7.88 4.35
N GLU A 26 -8.09 -6.94 3.62
CA GLU A 26 -8.38 -7.10 2.20
C GLU A 26 -7.28 -6.47 1.34
N PHE A 27 -7.08 -7.03 0.14
CA PHE A 27 -6.35 -6.35 -0.92
C PHE A 27 -7.27 -5.36 -1.63
N ILE A 28 -6.85 -4.11 -1.70
CA ILE A 28 -7.51 -3.05 -2.46
C ILE A 28 -6.73 -2.89 -3.76
N GLN A 29 -7.29 -3.38 -4.86
CA GLN A 29 -6.66 -3.25 -6.18
C GLN A 29 -6.63 -1.79 -6.62
N MET A 30 -5.45 -1.33 -7.01
CA MET A 30 -5.18 0.03 -7.47
C MET A 30 -4.93 0.02 -8.98
N THR A 31 -5.57 0.94 -9.69
CA THR A 31 -5.20 1.22 -11.09
C THR A 31 -3.89 2.00 -11.14
N PRO A 32 -3.27 2.18 -12.33
CA PRO A 32 -2.13 3.09 -12.49
C PRO A 32 -2.44 4.54 -12.07
N GLU A 33 -3.66 5.01 -12.32
CA GLU A 33 -4.11 6.35 -11.89
C GLU A 33 -4.21 6.43 -10.38
N ASP A 34 -4.87 5.46 -9.73
CA ASP A 34 -4.99 5.43 -8.26
C ASP A 34 -3.61 5.35 -7.58
N THR A 35 -2.68 4.61 -8.18
CA THR A 35 -1.30 4.45 -7.68
C THR A 35 -0.54 5.76 -7.75
N ASN A 36 -0.62 6.45 -8.90
CA ASN A 36 -0.01 7.75 -9.07
C ASN A 36 -0.62 8.78 -8.10
N ASP A 37 -1.94 8.77 -7.93
CA ASP A 37 -2.63 9.63 -6.97
C ASP A 37 -2.24 9.32 -5.52
N PHE A 38 -2.07 8.05 -5.16
CA PHE A 38 -1.57 7.65 -3.85
C PHE A 38 -0.19 8.24 -3.56
N MET A 39 0.73 8.17 -4.51
CA MET A 39 2.08 8.71 -4.36
C MET A 39 2.08 10.24 -4.35
N LEU A 40 1.35 10.88 -5.27
CA LEU A 40 1.27 12.34 -5.38
C LEU A 40 0.61 13.01 -4.18
N ASN A 41 -0.40 12.37 -3.59
CA ASN A 41 -1.07 12.88 -2.40
C ASN A 41 -0.34 12.51 -1.10
N GLU A 42 0.86 11.93 -1.19
CA GLU A 42 1.69 11.54 -0.05
C GLU A 42 0.91 10.64 0.92
N GLU A 43 0.16 9.68 0.38
CA GLU A 43 -0.67 8.78 1.19
C GLU A 43 0.21 7.84 2.05
N THR A 44 -0.42 7.24 3.06
CA THR A 44 0.24 6.33 4.02
C THR A 44 -0.44 4.97 4.00
N GLY A 45 0.33 3.90 3.81
CA GLY A 45 -0.25 2.56 3.72
C GLY A 45 0.73 1.48 3.36
N PHE A 46 0.25 0.23 3.46
CA PHE A 46 0.96 -0.94 2.97
C PHE A 46 0.61 -1.18 1.52
N PHE A 47 1.62 -1.48 0.71
CA PHE A 47 1.51 -1.55 -0.74
C PHE A 47 2.24 -2.79 -1.26
N TYR A 48 1.57 -3.66 -2.00
CA TYR A 48 2.17 -4.82 -2.65
C TYR A 48 2.23 -4.59 -4.16
N VAL A 49 3.42 -4.73 -4.74
CA VAL A 49 3.66 -4.61 -6.18
C VAL A 49 3.77 -5.99 -6.80
N GLU A 50 2.78 -6.39 -7.59
CA GLU A 50 2.75 -7.69 -8.29
C GLU A 50 3.70 -7.70 -9.49
N SER A 51 4.24 -8.86 -9.88
CA SER A 51 5.04 -9.00 -11.10
C SER A 51 4.18 -8.81 -12.35
N PHE A 52 4.79 -8.27 -13.41
CA PHE A 52 4.15 -8.18 -14.74
C PHE A 52 4.32 -9.47 -15.54
N LEU A 53 5.19 -10.37 -15.07
CA LEU A 53 5.52 -11.62 -15.75
C LEU A 53 4.53 -12.71 -15.36
N GLU A 54 3.79 -13.24 -16.34
CA GLU A 54 2.84 -14.36 -16.14
C GLU A 54 3.50 -15.58 -15.47
N VAL A 55 4.77 -15.84 -15.77
CA VAL A 55 5.54 -16.95 -15.16
C VAL A 55 5.74 -16.81 -13.64
N ASP A 56 5.59 -15.60 -13.10
CA ASP A 56 5.67 -15.33 -11.67
C ASP A 56 4.30 -15.40 -10.97
N GLN A 57 3.19 -15.57 -11.69
CA GLN A 57 1.84 -15.46 -11.14
C GLN A 57 1.58 -16.45 -9.98
N GLU A 58 2.03 -17.70 -10.09
CA GLU A 58 1.90 -18.68 -9.00
C GLU A 58 2.64 -18.24 -7.72
N LEU A 59 3.81 -17.60 -7.89
CA LEU A 59 4.57 -17.05 -6.77
C LEU A 59 3.89 -15.82 -6.17
N ASP A 60 3.33 -14.95 -7.02
CA ASP A 60 2.57 -13.79 -6.58
C ASP A 60 1.31 -14.18 -5.83
N ASP A 61 0.55 -15.16 -6.32
CA ASP A 61 -0.61 -15.70 -5.62
C ASP A 61 -0.22 -16.29 -4.26
N TYR A 62 0.88 -17.04 -4.21
CA TYR A 62 1.41 -17.57 -2.96
C TYR A 62 1.83 -16.47 -1.97
N ASN A 63 2.49 -15.41 -2.44
CA ASN A 63 2.88 -14.27 -1.59
C ASN A 63 1.63 -13.52 -1.08
N LYS A 64 0.65 -13.27 -1.95
CA LYS A 64 -0.61 -12.61 -1.60
C LYS A 64 -1.36 -13.40 -0.52
N GLU A 65 -1.44 -14.72 -0.60
CA GLU A 65 -2.05 -15.54 0.46
C GLU A 65 -1.37 -15.34 1.83
N VAL A 66 -0.03 -15.31 1.85
CA VAL A 66 0.73 -15.08 3.09
C VAL A 66 0.45 -13.68 3.63
N ILE A 67 0.50 -12.66 2.78
CA ILE A 67 0.24 -11.27 3.15
C ILE A 67 -1.18 -11.12 3.68
N GLN A 68 -2.18 -11.66 2.98
CA GLN A 68 -3.58 -11.57 3.36
C GLN A 68 -3.84 -12.23 4.71
N THR A 69 -3.29 -13.42 4.95
CA THR A 69 -3.41 -14.11 6.25
C THR A 69 -2.96 -13.20 7.39
N VAL A 70 -1.83 -12.52 7.24
CA VAL A 70 -1.30 -11.60 8.25
C VAL A 70 -2.11 -10.30 8.32
N ALA A 71 -2.56 -9.77 7.17
CA ALA A 71 -3.35 -8.55 7.10
C ALA A 71 -4.70 -8.69 7.82
N GLU A 72 -5.35 -9.85 7.70
CA GLU A 72 -6.58 -10.21 8.43
C GLU A 72 -6.32 -10.24 9.94
N ASP A 73 -5.27 -10.91 10.39
CA ASP A 73 -4.87 -10.96 11.80
C ASP A 73 -4.57 -9.56 12.37
N GLU A 74 -3.94 -8.70 11.56
CA GLU A 74 -3.51 -7.37 11.96
C GLU A 74 -4.54 -6.26 11.70
N ASN A 75 -5.69 -6.61 11.11
CA ASN A 75 -6.79 -5.71 10.72
C ASN A 75 -6.29 -4.49 9.92
N ILE A 76 -5.55 -4.75 8.84
CA ILE A 76 -5.06 -3.74 7.90
C ILE A 76 -5.46 -4.11 6.48
N ASP A 77 -5.69 -3.11 5.63
CA ASP A 77 -5.84 -3.35 4.20
C ASP A 77 -4.50 -3.12 3.50
N ILE A 78 -4.31 -3.81 2.38
CA ILE A 78 -3.09 -3.74 1.56
C ILE A 78 -3.47 -3.22 0.18
N TYR A 79 -2.85 -2.14 -0.25
CA TYR A 79 -3.01 -1.67 -1.62
C TYR A 79 -2.24 -2.59 -2.57
N LEU A 80 -2.88 -3.04 -3.64
CA LEU A 80 -2.30 -3.95 -4.62
C LEU A 80 -2.14 -3.25 -5.96
N PHE A 81 -0.92 -3.14 -6.45
CA PHE A 81 -0.65 -2.66 -7.79
C PHE A 81 -0.22 -3.79 -8.71
N LYS A 82 -0.99 -3.97 -9.79
CA LYS A 82 -0.71 -4.96 -10.82
C LYS A 82 0.03 -4.30 -11.96
N THR A 83 1.33 -4.56 -12.05
CA THR A 83 2.18 -3.97 -13.08
C THR A 83 1.80 -4.40 -14.49
N ALA A 84 1.13 -5.55 -14.64
CA ALA A 84 0.53 -5.99 -15.90
C ALA A 84 -0.62 -5.10 -16.42
N GLU A 85 -1.17 -4.19 -15.60
CA GLU A 85 -2.17 -3.20 -16.03
C GLU A 85 -1.54 -2.00 -16.73
N ILE A 86 -0.21 -1.92 -16.75
CA ILE A 86 0.52 -0.88 -17.47
C ILE A 86 0.65 -1.32 -18.93
N SER A 87 0.45 -0.37 -19.86
CA SER A 87 0.44 -0.66 -21.30
C SER A 87 1.81 -1.07 -21.87
N ASP A 88 2.87 -0.94 -21.10
CA ASP A 88 4.25 -1.18 -21.52
C ASP A 88 4.71 -2.58 -21.10
N SER A 89 5.50 -3.23 -21.97
CA SER A 89 5.98 -4.61 -21.72
C SER A 89 7.04 -4.73 -20.64
N ASP A 90 7.56 -3.59 -20.15
CA ASP A 90 8.48 -3.47 -19.01
C ASP A 90 8.27 -2.09 -18.39
N PRO A 91 7.28 -1.94 -17.51
CA PRO A 91 6.93 -0.63 -16.96
C PRO A 91 7.99 -0.16 -15.96
N ASP A 92 8.46 1.07 -16.13
CA ASP A 92 9.30 1.71 -15.13
C ASP A 92 8.42 2.15 -13.95
N LEU A 93 8.62 1.53 -12.79
CA LEU A 93 7.84 1.80 -11.58
C LEU A 93 8.09 3.22 -11.04
N GLU A 94 9.26 3.78 -11.35
CA GLU A 94 9.62 5.15 -10.95
C GLU A 94 8.69 6.18 -11.62
N ASP A 95 8.16 5.91 -12.81
CA ASP A 95 7.19 6.78 -13.50
C ASP A 95 5.88 6.95 -12.72
N TYR A 96 5.60 6.02 -11.80
CA TYR A 96 4.42 6.02 -10.92
C TYR A 96 4.76 6.38 -9.47
N GLY A 97 5.99 6.84 -9.20
CA GLY A 97 6.46 7.18 -7.85
C GLY A 97 6.71 5.96 -6.95
N ILE A 98 6.75 4.75 -7.51
CA ILE A 98 7.05 3.52 -6.76
C ILE A 98 8.57 3.33 -6.75
N GLU A 99 9.17 3.38 -5.56
CA GLU A 99 10.62 3.20 -5.36
C GLU A 99 11.02 1.72 -5.23
N THR A 100 10.05 0.82 -5.09
CA THR A 100 10.27 -0.60 -4.86
C THR A 100 10.22 -1.40 -6.17
N ARG A 101 10.73 -2.63 -6.13
CA ARG A 101 10.64 -3.56 -7.26
C ARG A 101 9.39 -4.43 -7.14
N THR A 102 9.03 -5.16 -8.20
CA THR A 102 7.98 -6.18 -8.14
C THR A 102 8.25 -7.27 -7.09
N ARG A 103 7.18 -7.92 -6.64
CA ARG A 103 7.14 -8.91 -5.55
C ARG A 103 7.63 -8.36 -4.21
N THR A 104 7.27 -7.12 -3.91
CA THR A 104 7.68 -6.43 -2.70
C THR A 104 6.45 -5.93 -1.96
N LEU A 105 6.35 -6.22 -0.66
CA LEU A 105 5.43 -5.57 0.26
C LEU A 105 6.15 -4.39 0.90
N ALA A 106 5.68 -3.19 0.61
CA ALA A 106 6.25 -1.93 1.07
C ALA A 106 5.33 -1.24 2.08
N TYR A 107 5.91 -0.37 2.91
CA TYR A 107 5.17 0.57 3.73
C TYR A 107 5.59 1.99 3.38
N TYR A 108 4.62 2.77 2.91
CA TYR A 108 4.78 4.20 2.64
C TYR A 108 4.18 5.00 3.78
N GLN A 109 4.87 6.06 4.18
CA GLN A 109 4.41 7.04 5.14
C GLN A 109 4.67 8.43 4.58
N GLU A 110 3.61 9.23 4.43
CA GLU A 110 3.68 10.56 3.82
C GLU A 110 4.38 10.50 2.44
N GLY A 111 3.98 9.54 1.60
CA GLY A 111 4.55 9.32 0.27
C GLY A 111 5.97 8.77 0.24
N LYS A 112 6.62 8.55 1.39
CA LYS A 112 8.01 8.06 1.46
C LYS A 112 8.06 6.59 1.81
N LEU A 113 8.92 5.85 1.12
CA LEU A 113 9.22 4.47 1.48
C LEU A 113 9.93 4.42 2.83
N ILE A 114 9.30 3.76 3.81
CA ILE A 114 9.87 3.60 5.17
C ILE A 114 10.52 2.23 5.35
N GLY A 115 9.97 1.22 4.68
CA GLY A 115 10.50 -0.14 4.73
C GLY A 115 9.78 -1.08 3.77
N GLU A 116 10.40 -2.21 3.52
CA GLU A 116 9.91 -3.21 2.57
C GLU A 116 10.31 -4.63 2.94
N VAL A 117 9.57 -5.59 2.38
CA VAL A 117 9.86 -7.02 2.36
C VAL A 117 9.86 -7.48 0.91
N ASP A 118 11.04 -7.77 0.39
CA ASP A 118 11.24 -8.30 -0.96
C ASP A 118 11.17 -9.84 -0.94
N PHE A 119 10.11 -10.40 -1.50
CA PHE A 119 9.90 -11.85 -1.50
C PHE A 119 10.92 -12.61 -2.35
N ARG A 120 11.65 -11.94 -3.25
CA ARG A 120 12.70 -12.58 -4.06
C ARG A 120 13.91 -12.95 -3.21
N ASP A 121 14.18 -12.18 -2.17
CA ASP A 121 15.24 -12.47 -1.20
C ASP A 121 14.86 -13.60 -0.25
N LEU A 122 13.55 -13.88 -0.13
CA LEU A 122 12.98 -14.89 0.77
C LEU A 122 12.58 -16.20 0.05
N LYS A 123 13.03 -16.41 -1.18
CA LYS A 123 12.64 -17.57 -2.03
C LYS A 123 12.82 -18.97 -1.40
N ASN A 124 13.66 -19.10 -0.38
CA ASN A 124 13.93 -20.36 0.31
C ASN A 124 13.17 -20.50 1.64
N PHE A 125 12.39 -19.50 2.03
CA PHE A 125 11.65 -19.51 3.29
C PHE A 125 10.45 -20.45 3.16
N SER A 126 10.19 -21.20 4.23
CA SER A 126 8.93 -21.92 4.38
C SER A 126 7.76 -20.94 4.55
N ARG A 127 6.54 -21.41 4.33
CA ARG A 127 5.32 -20.61 4.60
C ARG A 127 5.30 -20.04 6.01
N HIS A 128 5.77 -20.80 7.01
CA HIS A 128 5.79 -20.33 8.39
C HIS A 128 6.76 -19.15 8.58
N GLU A 129 7.97 -19.25 8.02
CA GLU A 129 8.98 -18.18 8.09
C GLU A 129 8.51 -16.93 7.34
N LEU A 130 7.86 -17.08 6.18
CA LEU A 130 7.27 -15.94 5.45
C LEU A 130 6.18 -15.25 6.26
N ASN A 131 5.27 -16.00 6.89
CA ASN A 131 4.25 -15.42 7.77
C ASN A 131 4.87 -14.65 8.93
N GLN A 132 5.92 -15.19 9.55
CA GLN A 132 6.64 -14.52 10.63
C GLN A 132 7.32 -13.22 10.17
N GLU A 133 7.95 -13.24 9.00
CA GLU A 133 8.62 -12.07 8.43
C GLU A 133 7.62 -10.96 8.11
N VAL A 134 6.53 -11.29 7.41
CA VAL A 134 5.46 -10.34 7.06
C VAL A 134 4.80 -9.79 8.32
N GLN A 135 4.51 -10.63 9.32
CA GLN A 135 3.95 -10.19 10.59
C GLN A 135 4.91 -9.29 11.37
N TYR A 136 6.20 -9.62 11.39
CA TYR A 136 7.22 -8.79 12.03
C TYR A 136 7.28 -7.41 11.36
N PHE A 137 7.34 -7.38 10.03
CA PHE A 137 7.35 -6.15 9.25
C PHE A 137 6.13 -5.27 9.53
N ILE A 138 4.91 -5.81 9.39
CA ILE A 138 3.67 -5.05 9.62
C ILE A 138 3.63 -4.47 11.04
N LYS A 139 3.96 -5.28 12.06
CA LYS A 139 3.98 -4.80 13.46
C LYS A 139 5.04 -3.73 13.68
N ALA A 140 6.22 -3.87 13.07
CA ALA A 140 7.28 -2.88 13.18
C ALA A 140 6.84 -1.53 12.59
N MET A 141 6.23 -1.54 11.41
CA MET A 141 5.73 -0.33 10.75
C MET A 141 4.59 0.32 11.55
N LYS A 142 3.59 -0.46 12.01
CA LYS A 142 2.51 0.04 12.89
C LYS A 142 3.04 0.72 14.16
N LYS A 143 4.14 0.21 14.74
CA LYS A 143 4.77 0.80 15.92
C LYS A 143 5.50 2.12 15.62
N ASN A 144 6.06 2.28 14.42
CA ASN A 144 6.70 3.53 14.01
C ASN A 144 5.68 4.67 13.84
N ILE A 145 4.46 4.37 13.36
CA ILE A 145 3.34 5.33 13.27
C ILE A 145 3.02 5.93 14.65
N GLY A 146 3.01 5.10 15.70
CA GLY A 146 2.71 5.55 17.06
C GLY A 146 3.77 6.47 17.67
N LYS A 147 4.99 6.50 17.11
CA LYS A 147 6.09 7.34 17.60
C LYS A 147 6.26 8.65 16.85
N SER A 148 5.78 8.77 15.62
CA SER A 148 5.83 10.02 14.84
C SER A 148 4.77 11.04 15.27
N LEU A 149 3.84 10.65 16.15
CA LEU A 149 2.75 11.48 16.67
C LEU A 149 2.97 11.97 18.13
N GLU A 150 4.11 11.63 18.74
CA GLU A 150 4.55 12.10 20.07
C GLU A 150 5.62 13.21 19.96
#